data_AF-A0A6P2LJG3-F1
#
_entry.id   AF-A0A6P2LJG3-F1
#
_cell.length_a   1.000
_cell.length_b   1.000
_cell.length_c   1.000
_cell.angle_alpha   90.00
_cell.angle_beta   90.00
_cell.angle_gamma   90.00
#
_symmetry.space_group_name_H-M   'P 1'
#
loop_
_entity.id
_entity.type
_entity.pdbx_description
1 polymer ?
#
loop_
_entity_poly.entity_id
_entity_poly.type
_entity_poly.pdbx_seq_one_letter_code
_entity_poly.pdbx_strand_id
1 'polypeptide(L)'
;MQKRRTENYLSSMMVERAAARESANAEDAALWRWFAALLDERRIRWCHSGRGWLVSVDHRHVATGTQFDQAMRIAKENVEGGGTACIDTPSASTESGRRIRLVK
;
A
#
# COMPACT_ATOMS: atom_id res chain seq x y z
N MET A 1 35.89 30.12 -11.89
CA MET A 1 35.70 28.66 -12.12
C MET A 1 34.57 28.02 -11.27
N GLN A 2 34.02 28.67 -10.24
CA GLN A 2 33.04 28.03 -9.33
C GLN A 2 31.59 27.95 -9.85
N LYS A 3 31.12 28.87 -10.71
CA LYS A 3 29.72 28.93 -11.19
C LYS A 3 29.22 27.63 -11.87
N ARG A 4 30.06 26.99 -12.69
CA ARG A 4 29.70 25.73 -13.38
C ARG A 4 29.48 24.55 -12.42
N ARG A 5 30.14 24.54 -11.26
CA ARG A 5 30.03 23.43 -10.31
C ARG A 5 28.68 23.43 -9.59
N THR A 6 28.15 24.61 -9.28
CA THR A 6 26.83 24.77 -8.65
C THR A 6 25.69 24.51 -9.64
N GLU A 7 25.83 24.94 -10.90
CA GLU A 7 24.86 24.64 -11.96
C GLU A 7 24.75 23.14 -12.22
N ASN A 8 25.88 22.42 -12.23
CA ASN A 8 25.87 20.96 -12.37
C ASN A 8 25.17 20.26 -11.19
N TYR A 9 25.32 20.76 -9.96
CA TYR A 9 24.68 20.20 -8.77
C TYR A 9 23.16 20.40 -8.78
N LEU A 10 22.70 21.60 -9.19
CA LEU A 10 21.28 21.90 -9.33
C LEU A 10 20.64 21.09 -10.47
N SER A 11 21.34 20.94 -11.61
CA SER A 11 20.89 20.04 -12.69
C SER A 11 20.84 18.58 -12.24
N SER A 12 21.84 18.09 -11.50
CA SER A 12 21.85 16.73 -10.96
C SER A 12 20.66 16.49 -10.02
N MET A 13 20.39 17.42 -9.11
CA MET A 13 19.26 17.32 -8.17
C MET A 13 17.90 17.39 -8.89
N MET A 14 17.77 18.20 -9.94
CA MET A 14 16.54 18.22 -10.76
C MET A 14 16.32 16.91 -11.50
N VAL A 15 17.39 16.30 -12.04
CA VAL A 15 17.35 15.00 -12.70
C VAL A 15 16.96 13.90 -11.73
N GLU A 16 17.55 13.87 -10.52
CA GLU A 16 17.19 12.88 -9.49
C GLU A 16 15.73 13.00 -9.04
N ARG A 17 15.21 14.22 -8.88
CA ARG A 17 13.79 14.44 -8.55
C ARG A 17 12.86 14.00 -9.67
N ALA A 18 13.24 14.24 -10.93
CA ALA A 18 12.48 13.78 -12.08
C ALA A 18 12.45 12.25 -12.16
N ALA A 19 13.59 11.60 -11.95
CA ALA A 19 13.69 10.14 -11.91
C ALA A 19 12.85 9.53 -10.77
N ALA A 20 12.89 10.12 -9.56
CA ALA A 20 12.06 9.68 -8.45
C ALA A 20 10.56 9.81 -8.76
N ARG A 21 10.15 10.91 -9.40
CA ARG A 21 8.76 11.11 -9.83
C ARG A 21 8.34 10.10 -10.90
N GLU A 22 9.22 9.84 -11.87
CA GLU A 22 8.94 8.89 -12.94
C GLU A 22 8.86 7.46 -12.42
N SER A 23 9.71 7.08 -11.47
CA SER A 23 9.64 5.80 -10.77
C SER A 23 8.29 5.63 -10.07
N ALA A 24 7.89 6.60 -9.25
CA ALA A 24 6.61 6.54 -8.55
C ALA A 24 5.42 6.45 -9.54
N ASN A 25 5.46 7.24 -10.62
CA ASN A 25 4.43 7.18 -11.65
C ASN A 25 4.41 5.85 -12.40
N ALA A 26 5.56 5.22 -12.62
CA ALA A 26 5.65 3.91 -13.27
C ALA A 26 5.07 2.81 -12.37
N GLU A 27 5.33 2.86 -11.07
CA GLU A 27 4.76 1.95 -10.07
C GLU A 27 3.22 2.10 -9.99
N ASP A 28 2.73 3.33 -9.94
CA ASP A 28 1.30 3.62 -9.95
C ASP A 28 0.67 3.15 -11.27
N ALA A 29 1.31 3.42 -12.42
CA ALA A 29 0.81 2.97 -13.72
C ALA A 29 0.74 1.44 -13.80
N ALA A 30 1.70 0.72 -13.22
CA ALA A 30 1.66 -0.74 -13.14
C ALA A 30 0.49 -1.23 -12.26
N LEU A 31 0.26 -0.58 -11.12
CA LEU A 31 -0.87 -0.86 -10.24
C LEU A 31 -2.22 -0.66 -10.96
N TRP A 32 -2.37 0.47 -11.65
CA TRP A 32 -3.57 0.79 -12.42
C TRP A 32 -3.80 -0.16 -13.59
N ARG A 33 -2.74 -0.60 -14.29
CA ARG A 33 -2.83 -1.60 -15.36
C ARG A 33 -3.33 -2.94 -14.83
N TRP A 34 -2.80 -3.38 -13.69
CA TRP A 34 -3.24 -4.61 -13.03
C TRP A 34 -4.71 -4.50 -12.58
N PHE A 35 -5.09 -3.36 -11.99
CA PHE A 35 -6.47 -3.11 -11.60
C PHE A 35 -7.42 -3.10 -12.81
N ALA A 36 -7.04 -2.44 -13.91
CA ALA A 36 -7.84 -2.39 -15.13
C ALA A 36 -8.09 -3.77 -15.72
N ALA A 37 -7.08 -4.66 -15.73
CA ALA A 37 -7.26 -6.04 -16.17
C ALA A 37 -8.28 -6.81 -15.30
N LEU A 38 -8.19 -6.69 -13.97
CA LEU A 38 -9.14 -7.32 -13.05
C LEU A 38 -10.56 -6.74 -13.14
N LEU A 39 -10.65 -5.44 -13.45
CA LEU A 39 -11.92 -4.77 -13.67
C LEU A 39 -12.59 -5.25 -14.96
N ASP A 40 -11.83 -5.39 -16.04
CA ASP A 40 -12.32 -5.88 -17.33
C ASP A 40 -12.83 -7.33 -17.22
N GLU A 41 -12.11 -8.17 -16.46
CA GLU A 41 -12.53 -9.53 -16.13
C GLU A 41 -13.71 -9.61 -15.13
N ARG A 42 -14.17 -8.48 -14.56
CA ARG A 42 -15.19 -8.40 -13.49
C ARG A 42 -14.87 -9.22 -12.24
N ARG A 43 -13.59 -9.52 -11.99
CA ARG A 43 -13.16 -10.36 -10.86
C ARG A 43 -12.96 -9.57 -9.58
N ILE A 44 -12.91 -8.24 -9.65
CA ILE A 44 -12.72 -7.37 -8.48
C ILE A 44 -14.05 -6.80 -7.97
N ARG A 45 -14.23 -6.86 -6.65
CA ARG A 45 -15.30 -6.20 -5.92
C ARG A 45 -14.70 -5.35 -4.81
N TRP A 46 -15.08 -4.09 -4.74
CA TRP A 46 -14.69 -3.20 -3.65
C TRP A 46 -15.93 -2.80 -2.85
N CYS A 47 -15.79 -2.83 -1.53
CA CYS A 47 -16.81 -2.35 -0.61
C CYS A 47 -16.16 -1.39 0.39
N HIS A 48 -16.65 -0.16 0.45
CA HIS A 48 -16.32 0.75 1.53
C HIS A 48 -17.20 0.40 2.74
N SER A 49 -16.60 -0.23 3.74
CA SER A 49 -17.23 -0.40 5.05
C SER A 49 -16.86 0.82 5.90
N GLY A 50 -17.70 1.23 6.86
CA GLY A 50 -17.42 2.40 7.71
C GLY A 50 -16.11 2.33 8.52
N ARG A 51 -15.36 1.22 8.46
CA ARG A 51 -14.03 1.02 9.05
C ARG A 51 -12.89 0.98 8.02
N GLY A 52 -13.17 1.05 6.72
CA GLY A 52 -12.16 1.01 5.67
C GLY A 52 -12.64 0.41 4.35
N TRP A 53 -11.71 0.33 3.40
CA TRP A 53 -11.88 -0.26 2.08
C TRP A 53 -11.57 -1.75 2.11
N LEU A 54 -12.56 -2.57 1.76
CA LEU A 54 -12.39 -4.00 1.54
C LEU A 54 -12.31 -4.25 0.04
N VAL A 55 -11.27 -4.94 -0.39
CA VAL A 55 -11.08 -5.37 -1.77
C VAL A 55 -11.10 -6.89 -1.81
N SER A 56 -12.05 -7.43 -2.57
CA SER A 56 -12.15 -8.85 -2.90
C SER A 56 -11.80 -9.04 -4.37
N VAL A 57 -10.93 -10.01 -4.66
CA VAL A 57 -10.60 -10.41 -6.04
C VAL A 57 -10.89 -11.90 -6.14
N ASP A 58 -11.65 -12.30 -7.16
CA ASP A 58 -11.94 -13.70 -7.47
C ASP A 58 -12.62 -14.46 -6.33
N HIS A 59 -13.62 -13.83 -5.69
CA HIS A 59 -14.32 -14.31 -4.48
C HIS A 59 -13.43 -14.49 -3.24
N ARG A 60 -12.13 -14.20 -3.33
CA ARG A 60 -11.22 -14.18 -2.19
C ARG A 60 -11.10 -12.75 -1.67
N HIS A 61 -11.27 -12.58 -0.36
CA HIS A 61 -10.89 -11.33 0.29
C HIS A 61 -9.37 -11.20 0.20
N VAL A 62 -8.89 -10.19 -0.52
CA VAL A 62 -7.45 -10.02 -0.73
C VAL A 62 -6.88 -8.95 0.18
N ALA A 63 -7.60 -7.88 0.50
CA ALA A 63 -7.06 -6.84 1.36
C ALA A 63 -8.14 -6.01 2.05
N THR A 64 -7.80 -5.53 3.25
CA THR A 64 -8.53 -4.45 3.93
C THR A 64 -7.54 -3.33 4.19
N GLY A 65 -7.86 -2.12 3.76
CA GLY A 65 -7.03 -0.94 4.00
C GLY A 65 -7.89 0.22 4.48
N THR A 66 -7.27 1.13 5.24
CA THR A 66 -7.92 2.39 5.63
C THR A 66 -8.16 3.30 4.42
N GLN A 67 -7.31 3.21 3.40
CA GLN A 67 -7.40 3.97 2.14
C GLN A 67 -7.44 3.02 0.95
N PHE A 68 -8.10 3.43 -0.13
CA PHE A 68 -8.26 2.62 -1.34
C PHE A 68 -6.92 2.26 -1.99
N ASP A 69 -6.03 3.23 -2.15
CA ASP A 69 -4.69 3.02 -2.74
C ASP A 69 -3.88 1.99 -1.94
N GLN A 70 -3.87 2.13 -0.61
CA GLN A 70 -3.21 1.19 0.29
C GLN A 70 -3.83 -0.21 0.18
N ALA A 71 -5.15 -0.32 0.14
CA ALA A 71 -5.85 -1.59 -0.04
C ALA A 71 -5.52 -2.22 -1.40
N MET A 72 -5.34 -1.42 -2.45
CA MET A 72 -5.01 -1.87 -3.79
C MET A 72 -3.57 -2.39 -3.88
N ARG A 73 -2.61 -1.71 -3.26
CA ARG A 73 -1.22 -2.17 -3.18
C ARG A 73 -1.11 -3.51 -2.44
N ILE A 74 -1.77 -3.61 -1.28
CA ILE A 74 -1.82 -4.86 -0.51
C ILE A 74 -2.56 -5.96 -1.29
N ALA A 75 -3.63 -5.63 -2.02
CA ALA A 75 -4.34 -6.59 -2.86
C ALA A 75 -3.44 -7.13 -3.98
N LYS A 76 -2.68 -6.27 -4.65
CA LYS A 76 -1.72 -6.67 -5.68
C LYS A 76 -0.65 -7.59 -5.09
N GLU A 77 -0.04 -7.20 -3.98
CA GLU A 77 0.96 -8.01 -3.28
C GLU A 77 0.40 -9.36 -2.81
N ASN A 78 -0.84 -9.41 -2.33
CA ASN A 78 -1.48 -10.65 -1.91
C ASN A 78 -1.93 -11.54 -3.07
N VAL A 79 -2.13 -10.99 -4.27
CA VAL A 79 -2.41 -11.78 -5.48
C VAL A 79 -1.10 -12.31 -6.07
N GLU A 80 -0.05 -11.49 -6.11
CA GLU A 80 1.29 -11.88 -6.57
C GLU A 80 1.99 -12.84 -5.60
N GLY A 81 1.90 -12.59 -4.29
CA GLY A 81 2.41 -13.43 -3.19
C GLY A 81 1.42 -14.51 -2.75
N GLY A 82 0.24 -14.57 -3.36
CA GLY A 82 -0.88 -15.46 -3.02
C GLY A 82 -0.66 -16.94 -3.31
N GLY A 83 0.52 -17.33 -3.78
CA GLY A 83 1.09 -18.64 -3.50
C GLY A 83 1.59 -18.68 -2.05
N THR A 84 0.70 -19.00 -1.11
CA THR A 84 0.96 -19.24 0.34
C THR A 84 1.40 -18.02 1.18
N ALA A 85 0.44 -17.33 1.80
CA ALA A 85 0.56 -16.88 3.19
C ALA A 85 -0.82 -16.54 3.77
N CYS A 86 -1.20 -17.26 4.81
CA CYS A 86 -2.22 -16.82 5.75
C CYS A 86 -1.67 -15.63 6.54
N ILE A 87 -2.35 -14.48 6.46
CA ILE A 87 -2.06 -13.34 7.33
C ILE A 87 -3.08 -13.36 8.46
N ASP A 88 -2.67 -14.01 9.55
CA ASP A 88 -3.26 -13.84 10.87
C ASP A 88 -3.22 -12.35 11.19
N THR A 89 -4.39 -11.76 11.43
CA THR A 89 -4.47 -10.41 11.95
C THR A 89 -4.06 -10.46 13.43
N PRO A 90 -2.98 -9.81 13.89
CA PRO A 90 -2.78 -9.61 15.31
C PRO A 90 -3.82 -8.60 15.78
N SER A 91 -4.97 -9.12 16.22
CA SER A 91 -5.97 -8.39 16.98
C SER A 91 -5.28 -7.78 18.20
N ALA A 92 -5.23 -6.44 18.23
CA ALA A 92 -4.62 -5.67 19.30
C ALA A 92 -5.16 -6.08 20.68
N SER A 93 -4.35 -6.80 21.45
CA SER A 93 -4.52 -6.94 22.90
C SER A 93 -4.26 -5.59 23.54
N THR A 94 -5.34 -4.92 23.94
CA THR A 94 -5.30 -3.76 24.83
C THR A 94 -4.84 -4.23 26.21
N GLU A 95 -3.52 -4.27 26.44
CA GLU A 95 -2.96 -4.49 27.77
C GLU A 95 -2.92 -3.15 28.53
N SER A 96 -4.06 -2.79 29.13
CA SER A 96 -4.13 -1.70 30.11
C SER A 96 -4.14 -2.31 31.51
N GLY A 97 -2.95 -2.47 32.09
CA GLY A 97 -2.75 -3.07 33.41
C GLY A 97 -3.38 -2.26 34.54
N ARG A 98 -4.56 -2.68 35.01
CA ARG A 98 -5.05 -2.35 36.35
C ARG A 98 -4.40 -3.29 37.36
N ARG A 99 -3.25 -2.90 37.91
CA ARG A 99 -2.65 -3.59 39.06
C ARG A 99 -3.18 -2.97 40.35
N ILE A 100 -4.28 -3.54 40.83
CA ILE A 100 -4.86 -3.28 42.15
C ILE A 100 -3.89 -3.85 43.19
N ARG A 101 -3.31 -3.02 44.06
CA ARG A 101 -2.59 -3.50 45.26
C ARG A 101 -3.61 -3.64 46.39
N LEU A 102 -3.90 -4.89 46.76
CA LEU A 102 -4.64 -5.25 47.96
C LEU A 102 -3.69 -5.19 49.17
N VAL A 103 -4.12 -4.49 50.20
CA VAL A 103 -3.53 -4.42 51.54
C VAL A 103 -3.55 -5.77 52.25
N LYS A 104 -2.44 -6.14 52.90
CA LYS A 104 -2.47 -6.69 54.26
C LYS A 104 -1.14 -6.45 54.96
#